data_AF-A0A0U1P478-F1
#
_entry.id   AF-A0A0U1P478-F1
#
_cell.length_a   1.000
_cell.length_b   1.000
_cell.length_c   1.000
_cell.angle_alpha   90.00
_cell.angle_beta   90.00
_cell.angle_gamma   90.00
#
_symmetry.space_group_name_H-M   'P 1'
#
loop_
_entity.id
_entity.type
_entity.pdbx_description
1 polymer ?
#
loop_
_entity_poly.entity_id
_entity_poly.type
_entity_poly.pdbx_seq_one_letter_code
_entity_poly.pdbx_strand_id
1 'polypeptide(L)'
;MSYTLILEIVLTELNNNQKGKFFSEVSKFIPTQDFQSFRRAVGKKTEVYTVFDTEYDKIINLRKIIKLLDDDMTNFTICQKTEEKIITINLLDLENIIDEFKVVHQLPYFKYHPNVYESGRISYFKDICEVCNQESSFFNEGCYGESDLEIICVHCIASGKAGKEHSVFFNYQYPISFNDDNIVEELHLRTPSILSWQEISWLEHCNDFCAYIGEVDWEGVSYLESALHSDLTLEASKYNLEHGDLKKALDSYLVGHLFKCIHCGKHRLTTDLP
;
A
#
# COMPACT_ATOMS: atom_id res chain seq x y z
N MET A 1 -7.28 -20.34 -15.91
CA MET A 1 -7.59 -19.86 -17.28
C MET A 1 -7.17 -18.41 -17.31
N SER A 2 -6.39 -17.98 -18.30
CA SER A 2 -5.99 -16.57 -18.37
C SER A 2 -7.20 -15.69 -18.64
N TYR A 3 -7.24 -14.54 -17.99
CA TYR A 3 -8.28 -13.55 -18.18
C TYR A 3 -7.69 -12.14 -18.17
N THR A 4 -8.49 -11.20 -18.64
CA THR A 4 -8.17 -9.78 -18.65
C THR A 4 -9.27 -9.04 -17.90
N LEU A 5 -8.89 -8.21 -16.93
CA LEU A 5 -9.79 -7.26 -16.30
C LEU A 5 -9.82 -5.97 -17.12
N ILE A 6 -11.02 -5.45 -17.33
CA ILE A 6 -11.27 -4.22 -18.07
C ILE A 6 -12.08 -3.32 -17.13
N LEU A 7 -11.52 -2.17 -16.77
CA LEU A 7 -12.23 -1.11 -16.07
C LEU A 7 -12.74 -0.10 -17.11
N GLU A 8 -14.04 0.12 -17.11
CA GLU A 8 -14.69 1.17 -17.87
C GLU A 8 -15.08 2.29 -16.93
N ILE A 9 -14.74 3.54 -17.26
CA ILE A 9 -15.00 4.71 -16.40
C ILE A 9 -15.85 5.72 -17.16
N VAL A 10 -16.91 6.20 -16.51
CA VAL A 10 -17.84 7.21 -17.02
C VAL A 10 -17.57 8.54 -16.30
N LEU A 11 -16.72 9.39 -16.89
CA LEU A 11 -16.46 10.73 -16.32
C LEU A 11 -17.41 11.82 -16.79
N THR A 12 -18.49 11.51 -17.51
CA THR A 12 -19.39 12.57 -18.03
C THR A 12 -20.10 13.34 -16.93
N GLU A 13 -20.25 12.74 -15.75
CA GLU A 13 -20.95 13.33 -14.61
C GLU A 13 -20.03 14.22 -13.75
N LEU A 14 -18.71 14.08 -13.90
CA LEU A 14 -17.74 14.93 -13.21
C LEU A 14 -17.53 16.28 -13.91
N ASN A 15 -17.49 17.35 -13.11
CA ASN A 15 -17.10 18.68 -13.59
C ASN A 15 -15.57 18.77 -13.85
N ASN A 16 -15.11 19.87 -14.46
CA ASN A 16 -13.69 20.02 -14.84
C ASN A 16 -12.72 19.99 -13.64
N ASN A 17 -13.14 20.51 -12.48
CA ASN A 17 -12.32 20.49 -11.27
C ASN A 17 -12.19 19.07 -10.71
N GLN A 18 -13.32 18.35 -10.60
CA GLN A 18 -13.36 16.96 -10.17
C GLN A 18 -12.51 16.05 -11.08
N LYS A 19 -12.60 16.24 -12.41
CA LYS A 19 -11.74 15.55 -13.38
C LYS A 19 -10.26 15.85 -13.14
N GLY A 20 -9.93 17.13 -12.92
CA GLY A 20 -8.57 17.56 -12.61
C GLY A 20 -8.01 16.86 -11.37
N LYS A 21 -8.78 16.85 -10.26
CA LYS A 21 -8.42 16.15 -9.02
C LYS A 21 -8.24 14.65 -9.27
N PHE A 22 -9.19 14.00 -9.93
CA PHE A 22 -9.12 12.57 -10.24
C PHE A 22 -7.85 12.20 -11.03
N PHE A 23 -7.55 12.91 -12.12
CA PHE A 23 -6.34 12.64 -12.90
C PHE A 23 -5.06 12.93 -12.11
N SER A 24 -5.06 13.97 -11.27
CA SER A 24 -3.93 14.28 -10.39
C SER A 24 -3.66 13.13 -9.43
N GLU A 25 -4.70 12.61 -8.76
CA GLU A 25 -4.56 11.49 -7.83
C GLU A 25 -4.10 10.21 -8.54
N VAL A 26 -4.70 9.87 -9.68
CA VAL A 26 -4.29 8.69 -10.46
C VAL A 26 -2.83 8.77 -10.91
N SER A 27 -2.33 9.96 -11.24
CA SER A 27 -0.94 10.15 -11.68
C SER A 27 0.10 9.89 -10.59
N LYS A 28 -0.30 9.87 -9.31
CA LYS A 28 0.62 9.62 -8.18
C LYS A 28 1.06 8.17 -8.08
N PHE A 29 0.26 7.22 -8.59
CA PHE A 29 0.53 5.79 -8.43
C PHE A 29 0.55 5.00 -9.75
N ILE A 30 0.11 5.58 -10.87
CA ILE A 30 0.29 4.97 -12.20
C ILE A 30 1.60 5.48 -12.83
N PRO A 31 2.48 4.59 -13.33
CA PRO A 31 3.69 4.99 -14.05
C PRO A 31 3.40 5.97 -15.19
N THR A 32 4.29 6.94 -15.41
CA THR A 32 4.07 8.03 -16.40
C THR A 32 3.73 7.52 -17.80
N GLN A 33 4.34 6.41 -18.24
CA GLN A 33 4.07 5.77 -19.53
C GLN A 33 2.62 5.29 -19.67
N ASP A 34 2.06 4.72 -18.59
CA ASP A 34 0.71 4.15 -18.57
C ASP A 34 -0.33 5.26 -18.35
N PHE A 35 0.03 6.32 -17.62
CA PHE A 35 -0.86 7.43 -17.33
C PHE A 35 -1.32 8.19 -18.60
N GLN A 36 -0.44 8.37 -19.60
CA GLN A 36 -0.84 9.01 -20.86
C GLN A 36 -1.88 8.17 -21.62
N SER A 37 -1.68 6.86 -21.66
CA SER A 37 -2.60 5.90 -22.27
C SER A 37 -3.94 5.90 -21.53
N PHE A 38 -3.90 5.84 -20.19
CA PHE A 38 -5.08 5.96 -19.33
C PHE A 38 -5.85 7.26 -19.62
N ARG A 39 -5.19 8.42 -19.55
CA ARG A 39 -5.84 9.73 -19.76
C ARG A 39 -6.51 9.84 -21.13
N ARG A 40 -5.89 9.29 -22.18
CA ARG A 40 -6.45 9.28 -23.54
C ARG A 40 -7.69 8.38 -23.65
N ALA A 41 -7.68 7.24 -22.97
CA ALA A 41 -8.78 6.29 -22.97
C ALA A 41 -10.00 6.84 -22.21
N VAL A 42 -9.79 7.39 -21.02
CA VAL A 42 -10.84 8.02 -20.20
C VAL A 42 -11.62 9.10 -20.97
N GLY A 43 -10.93 9.94 -21.74
CA GLY A 43 -11.54 11.05 -22.48
C GLY A 43 -12.51 10.65 -23.60
N LYS A 44 -12.55 9.37 -24.00
CA LYS A 44 -13.32 8.86 -25.15
C LYS A 44 -14.50 7.95 -24.80
N LYS A 45 -14.76 7.66 -23.51
CA LYS A 45 -15.80 6.72 -23.04
C LYS A 45 -15.73 5.35 -23.75
N THR A 46 -14.66 4.57 -23.56
CA THR A 46 -14.64 3.08 -23.67
C THR A 46 -13.22 2.53 -23.42
N GLU A 47 -13.15 1.38 -22.71
CA GLU A 47 -11.94 0.63 -22.27
C GLU A 47 -10.82 1.49 -21.67
N VAL A 48 -10.91 1.77 -20.38
CA VAL A 48 -10.08 2.79 -19.74
C VAL A 48 -8.79 2.22 -19.14
N TYR A 49 -8.87 1.01 -18.60
CA TYR A 49 -7.72 0.36 -17.99
C TYR A 49 -7.87 -1.16 -18.14
N THR A 50 -6.88 -1.78 -18.77
CA THR A 50 -6.87 -3.20 -19.11
C THR A 50 -5.71 -3.86 -18.42
N VAL A 51 -5.97 -4.98 -17.74
CA VAL A 51 -5.02 -5.65 -16.86
C VAL A 51 -5.06 -7.16 -17.09
N PHE A 52 -3.91 -7.77 -17.33
CA PHE A 52 -3.81 -9.23 -17.40
C PHE A 52 -3.81 -9.85 -16.00
N ASP A 53 -4.30 -11.08 -15.87
CA ASP A 53 -4.36 -11.84 -14.62
C ASP A 53 -3.01 -12.04 -13.93
N THR A 54 -1.90 -11.84 -14.66
CA THR A 54 -0.53 -11.93 -14.14
C THR A 54 0.05 -10.60 -13.65
N GLU A 55 -0.61 -9.47 -13.86
CA GLU A 55 -0.09 -8.11 -13.58
C GLU A 55 -0.65 -7.56 -12.27
N TYR A 56 -0.19 -8.11 -11.14
CA TYR A 56 -0.74 -7.79 -9.82
C TYR A 56 -0.71 -6.29 -9.47
N ASP A 57 0.39 -5.60 -9.75
CA ASP A 57 0.54 -4.16 -9.55
C ASP A 57 -0.56 -3.38 -10.26
N LYS A 58 -0.89 -3.77 -11.49
CA LYS A 58 -1.97 -3.19 -12.26
C LYS A 58 -3.34 -3.57 -11.72
N ILE A 59 -3.54 -4.77 -11.19
CA ILE A 59 -4.79 -5.15 -10.52
C ILE A 59 -5.01 -4.25 -9.29
N ILE A 60 -3.95 -4.00 -8.51
CA ILE A 60 -4.02 -3.08 -7.37
C ILE A 60 -4.27 -1.64 -7.82
N ASN A 61 -3.66 -1.18 -8.92
CA ASN A 61 -3.95 0.13 -9.50
C ASN A 61 -5.41 0.24 -9.94
N LEU A 62 -5.98 -0.80 -10.56
CA LEU A 62 -7.39 -0.86 -10.92
C LEU A 62 -8.28 -0.65 -9.68
N ARG A 63 -7.99 -1.36 -8.57
CA ARG A 63 -8.70 -1.17 -7.30
C ARG A 63 -8.53 0.26 -6.73
N LYS A 64 -7.33 0.82 -6.77
CA LYS A 64 -7.06 2.21 -6.31
C LYS A 64 -7.84 3.23 -7.14
N ILE A 65 -7.93 3.06 -8.45
CA ILE A 65 -8.72 3.93 -9.34
C ILE A 65 -10.20 3.87 -8.96
N ILE A 66 -10.75 2.67 -8.72
CA ILE A 66 -12.15 2.52 -8.33
C ILE A 66 -12.44 3.25 -7.02
N LYS A 67 -11.56 3.12 -6.02
CA LYS A 67 -11.71 3.82 -4.73
C LYS A 67 -11.79 5.34 -4.88
N LEU A 68 -11.14 5.93 -5.88
CA LEU A 68 -11.23 7.36 -6.18
C LEU A 68 -12.54 7.78 -6.86
N LEU A 69 -13.30 6.82 -7.39
CA LEU A 69 -14.60 7.03 -8.04
C LEU A 69 -15.79 6.74 -7.10
N ASP A 70 -15.52 6.10 -5.96
CA ASP A 70 -16.49 5.32 -5.19
C ASP A 70 -17.47 6.14 -4.33
N ASP A 71 -17.36 7.47 -4.33
CA ASP A 71 -18.31 8.31 -3.59
C ASP A 71 -19.77 8.16 -4.09
N ASP A 72 -20.00 7.69 -5.34
CA ASP A 72 -21.34 7.59 -5.95
C ASP A 72 -21.69 6.26 -6.67
N MET A 73 -20.81 5.24 -6.69
CA MET A 73 -21.06 3.88 -7.26
C MET A 73 -21.58 3.76 -8.72
N THR A 74 -21.85 4.85 -9.45
CA THR A 74 -22.46 4.82 -10.80
C THR A 74 -21.47 5.07 -11.94
N ASN A 75 -20.22 5.41 -11.62
CA ASN A 75 -19.26 5.93 -12.60
C ASN A 75 -18.31 4.89 -13.19
N PHE A 76 -18.49 3.60 -12.91
CA PHE A 76 -17.62 2.56 -13.47
C PHE A 76 -18.32 1.20 -13.69
N THR A 77 -17.72 0.39 -14.56
CA THR A 77 -18.06 -1.02 -14.78
C THR A 77 -16.77 -1.83 -14.79
N ILE A 78 -16.75 -2.99 -14.12
CA ILE A 78 -15.64 -3.95 -14.16
C ILE A 78 -16.06 -5.14 -15.01
N CYS A 79 -15.25 -5.47 -16.02
CA CYS A 79 -15.49 -6.59 -16.90
C CYS A 79 -14.33 -7.59 -16.83
N GLN A 80 -14.63 -8.87 -16.71
CA GLN A 80 -13.66 -9.96 -16.85
C GLN A 80 -13.84 -10.59 -18.23
N LYS A 81 -12.78 -10.53 -19.04
CA LYS A 81 -12.71 -11.09 -20.39
C LYS A 81 -11.87 -12.37 -20.38
N THR A 82 -12.44 -13.42 -20.94
CA THR A 82 -11.77 -14.70 -21.23
C THR A 82 -11.81 -14.96 -22.73
N GLU A 83 -11.24 -16.06 -23.21
CA GLU A 83 -11.36 -16.47 -24.61
C GLU A 83 -12.82 -16.71 -25.04
N GLU A 84 -13.67 -17.13 -24.10
CA GLU A 84 -15.05 -17.57 -24.38
C GLU A 84 -16.09 -16.46 -24.25
N LYS A 85 -15.88 -15.52 -23.32
CA LYS A 85 -16.90 -14.51 -22.96
C LYS A 85 -16.31 -13.31 -22.24
N ILE A 86 -17.11 -12.24 -22.21
CA ILE A 86 -16.93 -11.07 -21.33
C ILE A 86 -18.11 -11.06 -20.35
N ILE A 87 -17.82 -10.97 -19.06
CA ILE A 87 -18.83 -10.84 -18.01
C ILE A 87 -18.56 -9.60 -17.18
N THR A 88 -19.61 -8.96 -16.68
CA THR A 88 -19.48 -7.91 -15.66
C THR A 88 -19.31 -8.56 -14.30
N ILE A 89 -18.35 -8.06 -13.51
CA ILE A 89 -18.06 -8.52 -12.15
C ILE A 89 -18.27 -7.38 -11.17
N ASN A 90 -18.52 -7.69 -9.91
CA ASN A 90 -18.70 -6.69 -8.85
C ASN A 90 -17.40 -6.49 -8.04
N LEU A 91 -17.43 -5.58 -7.05
CA LEU A 91 -16.28 -5.30 -6.18
C LEU A 91 -15.85 -6.51 -5.34
N LEU A 92 -16.80 -7.33 -4.87
CA LEU A 92 -16.49 -8.53 -4.11
C LEU A 92 -15.76 -9.56 -4.98
N ASP A 93 -16.15 -9.70 -6.24
CA ASP A 93 -15.45 -10.56 -7.20
C ASP A 93 -14.01 -10.07 -7.44
N LEU A 94 -13.80 -8.75 -7.53
CA LEU A 94 -12.46 -8.16 -7.65
C LEU A 94 -11.59 -8.43 -6.41
N GLU A 95 -12.12 -8.27 -5.20
CA GLU A 95 -11.36 -8.58 -3.99
C GLU A 95 -11.03 -10.08 -3.90
N ASN A 96 -11.97 -10.96 -4.28
CA ASN A 96 -11.71 -12.39 -4.36
C ASN A 96 -10.58 -12.73 -5.35
N ILE A 97 -10.51 -12.04 -6.49
CA ILE A 97 -9.42 -12.18 -7.47
C ILE A 97 -8.07 -11.78 -6.85
N ILE A 98 -8.03 -10.66 -6.12
CA ILE A 98 -6.80 -10.18 -5.47
C ILE A 98 -6.34 -11.17 -4.40
N ASP A 99 -7.26 -11.68 -3.59
CA ASP A 99 -6.96 -12.66 -2.55
C ASP A 99 -6.53 -14.01 -3.14
N GLU A 100 -7.21 -14.49 -4.18
CA GLU A 100 -6.83 -15.72 -4.89
C GLU A 100 -5.43 -15.57 -5.50
N PHE A 101 -5.10 -14.41 -6.08
CA PHE A 101 -3.77 -14.15 -6.60
C PHE A 101 -2.69 -14.32 -5.52
N LYS A 102 -2.89 -13.74 -4.33
CA LYS A 102 -1.94 -13.89 -3.20
C LYS A 102 -1.75 -15.36 -2.82
N VAL A 103 -2.83 -16.15 -2.81
CA VAL A 103 -2.80 -17.58 -2.48
C VAL A 103 -2.07 -18.39 -3.55
N VAL A 104 -2.42 -18.21 -4.82
CA VAL A 104 -1.82 -18.93 -5.97
C VAL A 104 -0.32 -18.67 -6.05
N HIS A 105 0.11 -17.43 -5.81
CA HIS A 105 1.51 -17.03 -5.81
C HIS A 105 2.21 -17.25 -4.46
N GLN A 106 1.52 -17.81 -3.46
CA GLN A 106 2.04 -18.09 -2.12
C GLN A 106 2.72 -16.86 -1.51
N LEU A 107 2.09 -15.70 -1.65
CA LEU A 107 2.62 -14.45 -1.13
C LEU A 107 2.59 -14.48 0.40
N PRO A 108 3.74 -14.27 1.08
CA PRO A 108 3.78 -14.29 2.53
C PRO A 108 2.94 -13.17 3.16
N TYR A 109 2.33 -13.49 4.30
CA TYR A 109 1.71 -12.49 5.17
C TYR A 109 2.76 -11.89 6.11
N PHE A 110 2.76 -10.57 6.23
CA PHE A 110 3.67 -9.82 7.11
C PHE A 110 2.91 -9.27 8.31
N LYS A 111 3.25 -9.77 9.51
CA LYS A 111 2.54 -9.47 10.77
C LYS A 111 2.35 -7.97 11.00
N TYR A 112 3.41 -7.19 10.81
CA TYR A 112 3.39 -5.76 11.06
C TYR A 112 3.15 -4.92 9.80
N HIS A 113 3.24 -5.47 8.61
CA HIS A 113 2.98 -4.73 7.36
C HIS A 113 1.98 -5.52 6.49
N PRO A 114 0.74 -5.75 6.97
CA PRO A 114 -0.21 -6.63 6.29
C PRO A 114 -0.58 -6.19 4.87
N ASN A 115 -0.50 -4.88 4.59
CA ASN A 115 -0.81 -4.28 3.29
C ASN A 115 0.45 -4.01 2.44
N VAL A 116 1.58 -4.68 2.70
CA VAL A 116 2.88 -4.38 2.05
C VAL A 116 2.82 -4.39 0.51
N TYR A 117 2.00 -5.27 -0.06
CA TYR A 117 1.82 -5.40 -1.50
C TYR A 117 1.07 -4.21 -2.11
N GLU A 118 0.39 -3.42 -1.28
CA GLU A 118 -0.51 -2.36 -1.70
C GLU A 118 0.02 -0.98 -1.29
N SER A 119 0.92 -0.94 -0.30
CA SER A 119 1.59 0.25 0.21
C SER A 119 2.63 0.86 -0.74
N GLY A 120 2.97 0.15 -1.82
CA GLY A 120 3.99 0.59 -2.78
C GLY A 120 5.42 0.21 -2.39
N ARG A 121 5.63 -0.45 -1.24
CA ARG A 121 6.98 -0.90 -0.82
C ARG A 121 7.54 -2.02 -1.71
N ILE A 122 6.66 -2.88 -2.23
CA ILE A 122 7.06 -4.00 -3.09
C ILE A 122 7.04 -3.57 -4.55
N SER A 123 8.15 -3.83 -5.24
CA SER A 123 8.30 -3.69 -6.68
C SER A 123 7.91 -4.98 -7.41
N TYR A 124 7.29 -4.80 -8.58
CA TYR A 124 6.72 -5.88 -9.38
C TYR A 124 7.40 -5.98 -10.74
N PHE A 125 8.35 -6.92 -10.84
CA PHE A 125 9.04 -7.24 -12.09
C PHE A 125 9.65 -8.63 -11.98
N LYS A 126 9.85 -9.32 -13.11
CA LYS A 126 10.48 -10.65 -13.13
C LYS A 126 11.99 -10.52 -13.07
N ASP A 127 12.60 -11.12 -12.05
CA ASP A 127 14.05 -11.20 -11.89
C ASP A 127 14.45 -12.36 -10.98
N ILE A 128 15.75 -12.52 -10.74
CA ILE A 128 16.35 -13.50 -9.83
C ILE A 128 16.67 -12.82 -8.50
N CYS A 129 16.21 -13.39 -7.39
CA CYS A 129 16.54 -12.92 -6.04
C CYS A 129 18.01 -13.15 -5.69
N GLU A 130 18.70 -12.12 -5.19
CA GLU A 130 20.12 -12.19 -4.82
C GLU A 130 20.41 -13.09 -3.62
N VAL A 131 19.39 -13.40 -2.80
CA VAL A 131 19.53 -14.25 -1.60
C VAL A 131 19.30 -15.73 -1.92
N CYS A 132 18.24 -16.07 -2.65
CA CYS A 132 17.89 -17.47 -2.91
C CYS A 132 18.22 -17.97 -4.31
N ASN A 133 18.65 -17.07 -5.21
CA ASN A 133 18.92 -17.37 -6.62
C ASN A 133 17.71 -18.03 -7.33
N GLN A 134 16.49 -17.74 -6.88
CA GLN A 134 15.25 -18.20 -7.52
C GLN A 134 14.57 -17.03 -8.22
N GLU A 135 13.89 -17.33 -9.33
CA GLU A 135 13.01 -16.38 -10.01
C GLU A 135 11.86 -15.95 -9.08
N SER A 136 11.56 -14.66 -9.08
CA SER A 136 10.42 -14.08 -8.37
C SER A 136 9.81 -12.93 -9.19
N SER A 137 8.68 -12.42 -8.74
CA SER A 137 8.04 -11.21 -9.29
C SER A 137 7.71 -10.15 -8.24
N PHE A 138 8.14 -10.36 -7.00
CA PHE A 138 7.81 -9.54 -5.84
C PHE A 138 9.08 -9.25 -5.06
N PHE A 139 9.57 -8.01 -5.17
CA PHE A 139 10.86 -7.62 -4.64
C PHE A 139 10.74 -6.43 -3.70
N ASN A 140 11.51 -6.47 -2.63
CA ASN A 140 11.86 -5.28 -1.86
C ASN A 140 13.19 -4.79 -2.40
N GLU A 141 13.25 -3.50 -2.76
CA GLU A 141 14.47 -2.85 -3.21
C GLU A 141 15.24 -2.27 -2.02
N GLY A 142 16.52 -2.66 -1.93
CA GLY A 142 17.46 -2.24 -0.90
C GLY A 142 17.20 -2.79 0.50
N CYS A 143 18.24 -2.81 1.31
CA CYS A 143 18.18 -3.14 2.73
C CYS A 143 19.29 -2.42 3.49
N TYR A 144 19.22 -2.44 4.82
CA TYR A 144 20.31 -2.02 5.67
C TYR A 144 21.18 -3.24 6.03
N GLY A 145 22.48 -3.05 6.21
CA GLY A 145 23.37 -4.12 6.67
C GLY A 145 24.75 -4.06 6.05
N GLU A 146 25.50 -5.15 6.20
CA GLU A 146 26.86 -5.27 5.66
C GLU A 146 26.86 -5.67 4.18
N SER A 147 25.87 -6.44 3.74
CA SER A 147 25.75 -6.87 2.35
C SER A 147 25.04 -5.81 1.52
N ASP A 148 25.59 -5.56 0.33
CA ASP A 148 25.02 -4.67 -0.68
C ASP A 148 24.04 -5.46 -1.56
N LEU A 149 22.86 -5.76 -0.99
CA LEU A 149 21.78 -6.45 -1.69
C LEU A 149 20.76 -5.42 -2.19
N GLU A 150 20.47 -5.47 -3.47
CA GLU A 150 19.59 -4.53 -4.16
C GLU A 150 18.19 -5.12 -4.32
N ILE A 151 18.05 -6.40 -4.66
CA ILE A 151 16.74 -7.00 -4.98
C ILE A 151 16.49 -8.31 -4.22
N ILE A 152 15.65 -8.22 -3.18
CA ILE A 152 15.35 -9.34 -2.28
C ILE A 152 13.88 -9.74 -2.44
N CYS A 153 13.62 -11.01 -2.78
CA CYS A 153 12.23 -11.48 -2.89
C CYS A 153 11.53 -11.52 -1.53
N VAL A 154 10.22 -11.27 -1.54
CA VAL A 154 9.39 -11.26 -0.32
C VAL A 154 9.47 -12.55 0.49
N HIS A 155 9.70 -13.71 -0.13
CA HIS A 155 9.87 -14.99 0.56
C HIS A 155 11.16 -15.08 1.37
N CYS A 156 12.25 -14.48 0.89
CA CYS A 156 13.52 -14.41 1.65
C CYS A 156 13.41 -13.49 2.87
N ILE A 157 12.58 -12.44 2.78
CA ILE A 157 12.26 -11.58 3.91
C ILE A 157 11.40 -12.35 4.91
N ALA A 158 10.27 -12.89 4.45
CA ALA A 158 9.31 -13.56 5.32
C ALA A 158 9.89 -14.77 6.07
N SER A 159 10.85 -15.49 5.47
CA SER A 159 11.56 -16.59 6.14
C SER A 159 12.68 -16.14 7.08
N GLY A 160 13.09 -14.88 7.03
CA GLY A 160 14.27 -14.34 7.70
C GLY A 160 15.59 -14.81 7.08
N LYS A 161 15.56 -15.47 5.92
CA LYS A 161 16.74 -16.00 5.23
C LYS A 161 17.72 -14.88 4.87
N ALA A 162 17.22 -13.77 4.34
CA ALA A 162 18.03 -12.62 3.97
C ALA A 162 18.87 -12.13 5.16
N GLY A 163 18.24 -11.87 6.30
CA GLY A 163 18.96 -11.40 7.48
C GLY A 163 19.93 -12.41 8.07
N LYS A 164 19.58 -13.70 8.07
CA LYS A 164 20.42 -14.77 8.63
C LYS A 164 21.67 -15.07 7.81
N GLU A 165 21.57 -15.04 6.48
CA GLU A 165 22.67 -15.42 5.59
C GLU A 165 23.54 -14.23 5.14
N HIS A 166 22.98 -13.01 5.17
CA HIS A 166 23.64 -11.81 4.62
C HIS A 166 23.80 -10.67 5.62
N SER A 167 23.40 -10.85 6.89
CA SER A 167 23.50 -9.82 7.93
C SER A 167 22.80 -8.51 7.54
N VAL A 168 21.62 -8.62 6.92
CA VAL A 168 20.79 -7.48 6.51
C VAL A 168 19.50 -7.39 7.32
N PHE A 169 18.96 -6.19 7.43
CA PHE A 169 17.69 -5.89 8.08
C PHE A 169 16.91 -4.86 7.27
N PHE A 170 15.60 -4.86 7.45
CA PHE A 170 14.66 -4.02 6.73
C PHE A 170 14.15 -2.86 7.59
N ASN A 171 14.17 -3.02 8.91
CA ASN A 171 13.85 -1.97 9.88
C ASN A 171 14.93 -1.94 10.97
N TYR A 172 15.13 -0.79 11.61
CA TYR A 172 16.13 -0.65 12.67
C TYR A 172 15.60 0.15 13.87
N GLN A 173 14.61 -0.43 14.54
CA GLN A 173 13.87 0.27 15.59
C GLN A 173 13.70 -0.60 16.84
N TYR A 174 14.00 -0.02 18.00
CA TYR A 174 13.92 -0.72 19.29
C TYR A 174 12.72 -0.20 20.08
N PRO A 175 11.93 -1.11 20.67
CA PRO A 175 10.72 -0.73 21.39
C PRO A 175 11.05 -0.02 22.70
N ILE A 176 10.17 0.90 23.10
CA ILE A 176 10.26 1.61 24.38
C ILE A 176 9.41 0.91 25.44
N SER A 177 8.26 0.34 25.05
CA SER A 177 7.25 -0.16 26.00
C SER A 177 7.42 -1.63 26.40
N PHE A 178 8.29 -2.38 25.72
CA PHE A 178 8.53 -3.79 26.00
C PHE A 178 9.98 -4.20 25.69
N ASN A 179 10.36 -5.41 26.09
CA ASN A 179 11.67 -5.99 25.82
C ASN A 179 11.51 -7.47 25.45
N ASP A 180 11.43 -7.75 24.13
CA ASP A 180 11.31 -9.09 23.57
C ASP A 180 12.06 -9.17 22.24
N ASP A 181 13.21 -9.86 22.25
CA ASP A 181 14.09 -9.99 21.08
C ASP A 181 13.40 -10.67 19.89
N ASN A 182 12.43 -11.57 20.11
CA ASN A 182 11.73 -12.24 19.01
C ASN A 182 10.79 -11.28 18.28
N ILE A 183 10.13 -10.39 19.02
CA ILE A 183 9.26 -9.34 18.44
C ILE A 183 10.09 -8.36 17.63
N VAL A 184 11.28 -8.00 18.14
CA VAL A 184 12.24 -7.12 17.45
C VAL A 184 12.81 -7.79 16.20
N GLU A 185 13.22 -9.06 16.28
CA GLU A 185 13.71 -9.83 15.13
C GLU A 185 12.66 -9.93 14.01
N GLU A 186 11.38 -10.18 14.37
CA GLU A 186 10.27 -10.23 13.40
C GLU A 186 10.11 -8.89 12.66
N LEU A 187 10.26 -7.76 13.36
CA LEU A 187 10.21 -6.45 12.71
C LEU A 187 11.46 -6.20 11.85
N HIS A 188 12.66 -6.44 12.37
CA HIS A 188 13.91 -6.08 11.70
C HIS A 188 14.18 -6.97 10.49
N LEU A 189 14.03 -8.29 10.63
CA LEU A 189 14.50 -9.24 9.62
C LEU A 189 13.37 -9.73 8.70
N ARG A 190 12.12 -9.67 9.16
CA ARG A 190 11.00 -10.36 8.52
C ARG A 190 9.87 -9.46 8.09
N THR A 191 9.99 -8.14 8.26
CA THR A 191 8.98 -7.16 7.86
C THR A 191 9.60 -6.15 6.89
N PRO A 192 9.11 -6.02 5.63
CA PRO A 192 9.55 -4.96 4.75
C PRO A 192 9.25 -3.58 5.34
N SER A 193 10.14 -2.60 5.13
CA SER A 193 9.99 -1.25 5.68
C SER A 193 8.78 -0.51 5.12
N ILE A 194 8.46 0.63 5.72
CA ILE A 194 7.49 1.56 5.15
C ILE A 194 8.20 2.36 4.06
N LEU A 195 7.54 2.54 2.91
CA LEU A 195 8.03 3.44 1.87
C LEU A 195 7.73 4.87 2.31
N SER A 196 8.77 5.65 2.56
CA SER A 196 8.68 7.02 3.04
C SER A 196 10.00 7.75 2.77
N TRP A 197 9.97 9.09 2.76
CA TRP A 197 11.18 9.89 2.59
C TRP A 197 12.05 9.87 3.86
N GLN A 198 11.43 9.94 5.04
CA GLN A 198 12.11 9.73 6.33
C GLN A 198 11.80 8.35 6.88
N GLU A 199 12.63 7.83 7.79
CA GLU A 199 12.30 6.60 8.50
C GLU A 199 11.11 6.81 9.44
N ILE A 200 9.99 6.13 9.16
CA ILE A 200 8.79 6.19 10.01
C ILE A 200 8.98 5.31 11.24
N SER A 201 8.78 5.89 12.43
CA SER A 201 8.77 5.12 13.68
C SER A 201 7.57 4.16 13.73
N TRP A 202 7.85 2.90 13.98
CA TRP A 202 6.89 1.82 14.13
C TRP A 202 6.19 1.93 15.47
N LEU A 203 4.89 2.18 15.44
CA LEU A 203 4.15 2.48 16.67
C LEU A 203 3.85 1.21 17.48
N GLU A 204 3.86 1.34 18.80
CA GLU A 204 3.72 0.24 19.74
C GLU A 204 2.37 0.29 20.47
N HIS A 205 1.79 -0.86 20.80
CA HIS A 205 0.65 -0.93 21.72
C HIS A 205 0.49 -2.37 22.24
N CYS A 206 0.02 -2.53 23.49
CA CYS A 206 -0.11 -3.85 24.12
C CYS A 206 1.21 -4.66 24.14
N ASN A 207 2.35 -3.99 24.40
CA ASN A 207 3.68 -4.61 24.46
C ASN A 207 4.08 -5.34 23.16
N ASP A 208 3.63 -4.84 22.01
CA ASP A 208 3.96 -5.36 20.68
C ASP A 208 3.96 -4.19 19.67
N PHE A 209 4.54 -4.42 18.49
CA PHE A 209 4.43 -3.48 17.38
C PHE A 209 3.03 -3.53 16.76
N CYS A 210 2.53 -2.37 16.34
CA CYS A 210 1.28 -2.26 15.61
C CYS A 210 1.46 -2.66 14.14
N ALA A 211 0.39 -3.09 13.49
CA ALA A 211 0.38 -3.30 12.04
C ALA A 211 0.22 -1.96 11.32
N TYR A 212 1.09 -1.66 10.35
CA TYR A 212 0.97 -0.52 9.46
C TYR A 212 -0.19 -0.73 8.49
N ILE A 213 -1.09 0.24 8.45
CA ILE A 213 -2.31 0.21 7.64
C ILE A 213 -2.09 0.94 6.32
N GLY A 214 -1.42 2.10 6.36
CA GLY A 214 -1.14 2.93 5.18
C GLY A 214 -1.10 4.42 5.48
N GLU A 215 -0.90 5.18 4.41
CA GLU A 215 -0.98 6.63 4.43
C GLU A 215 -2.44 7.11 4.51
N VAL A 216 -2.65 8.20 5.23
CA VAL A 216 -3.98 8.80 5.46
C VAL A 216 -3.88 10.33 5.52
N ASP A 217 -4.92 10.99 5.04
CA ASP A 217 -5.21 12.40 5.30
C ASP A 217 -6.18 12.52 6.50
N TRP A 218 -6.59 13.75 6.85
CA TRP A 218 -7.52 13.92 7.97
C TRP A 218 -8.92 13.42 7.63
N GLU A 219 -9.39 13.63 6.39
CA GLU A 219 -10.66 13.09 5.91
C GLU A 219 -10.77 11.58 6.20
N GLY A 220 -9.73 10.82 5.83
CA GLY A 220 -9.63 9.37 5.97
C GLY A 220 -9.47 8.83 7.39
N VAL A 221 -9.20 9.67 8.40
CA VAL A 221 -9.14 9.24 9.83
C VAL A 221 -9.99 10.06 10.78
N SER A 222 -10.77 11.01 10.27
CA SER A 222 -11.64 11.87 11.08
C SER A 222 -12.59 11.06 12.00
N TYR A 223 -13.10 9.92 11.51
CA TYR A 223 -13.95 9.01 12.29
C TYR A 223 -13.21 8.30 13.45
N LEU A 224 -11.87 8.35 13.46
CA LEU A 224 -11.01 7.80 14.52
C LEU A 224 -10.50 8.88 15.49
N GLU A 225 -10.94 10.14 15.37
CA GLU A 225 -10.41 11.27 16.16
C GLU A 225 -10.31 10.96 17.66
N SER A 226 -11.38 10.41 18.24
CA SER A 226 -11.41 10.09 19.67
C SER A 226 -10.40 9.00 20.06
N ALA A 227 -10.17 8.03 19.18
CA ALA A 227 -9.20 6.95 19.42
C ALA A 227 -7.74 7.43 19.25
N LEU A 228 -7.52 8.40 18.36
CA LEU A 228 -6.21 8.95 18.01
C LEU A 228 -5.84 10.21 18.81
N HIS A 229 -6.70 10.70 19.70
CA HIS A 229 -6.51 11.99 20.38
C HIS A 229 -5.13 12.20 21.02
N SER A 230 -4.59 11.17 21.68
CA SER A 230 -3.25 11.22 22.29
C SER A 230 -2.14 11.38 21.25
N ASP A 231 -2.26 10.65 20.13
CA ASP A 231 -1.27 10.69 19.05
C ASP A 231 -1.35 12.02 18.30
N LEU A 232 -2.57 12.50 18.00
CA LEU A 232 -2.78 13.81 17.36
C LEU A 232 -2.19 14.95 18.20
N THR A 233 -2.31 14.89 19.52
CA THR A 233 -1.73 15.90 20.41
C THR A 233 -0.19 15.84 20.40
N LEU A 234 0.38 14.63 20.39
CA LEU A 234 1.82 14.44 20.30
C LEU A 234 2.37 14.93 18.95
N GLU A 235 1.77 14.52 17.84
CA GLU A 235 2.20 14.95 16.50
C GLU A 235 2.05 16.46 16.31
N ALA A 236 0.96 17.07 16.78
CA ALA A 236 0.77 18.53 16.72
C ALA A 236 1.91 19.27 17.45
N SER A 237 2.37 18.74 18.59
CA SER A 237 3.47 19.33 19.35
C SER A 237 4.82 19.29 18.61
N LYS A 238 5.08 18.27 17.78
CA LYS A 238 6.32 18.17 16.97
C LYS A 238 6.47 19.33 16.00
N TYR A 239 5.35 19.85 15.48
CA TYR A 239 5.31 20.96 14.53
C TYR A 239 4.95 22.31 15.17
N ASN A 240 4.81 22.39 16.50
CA ASN A 240 4.29 23.56 17.21
C ASN A 240 2.92 24.03 16.70
N LEU A 241 2.05 23.08 16.34
CA LEU A 241 0.68 23.34 15.88
C LEU A 241 -0.34 23.11 17.01
N GLU A 242 -1.47 23.78 16.92
CA GLU A 242 -2.66 23.38 17.68
C GLU A 242 -3.31 22.14 17.06
N HIS A 243 -4.09 21.41 17.86
CA HIS A 243 -4.76 20.18 17.42
C HIS A 243 -5.65 20.41 16.18
N GLY A 244 -6.32 21.56 16.09
CA GLY A 244 -7.15 21.90 14.92
C GLY A 244 -6.34 22.21 13.65
N ASP A 245 -5.12 22.71 13.80
CA ASP A 245 -4.26 23.06 12.66
C ASP A 245 -3.49 21.85 12.13
N LEU A 246 -3.16 20.88 12.98
CA LEU A 246 -2.63 19.59 12.52
C LEU A 246 -3.58 18.90 11.53
N LYS A 247 -4.90 18.93 11.79
CA LYS A 247 -5.91 18.35 10.90
C LYS A 247 -5.85 18.96 9.50
N LYS A 248 -5.77 20.28 9.42
CA LYS A 248 -5.62 21.00 8.14
C LYS A 248 -4.28 20.70 7.48
N ALA A 249 -3.23 20.52 8.27
CA ALA A 249 -1.91 20.17 7.75
C ALA A 249 -1.91 18.76 7.12
N LEU A 250 -2.58 17.79 7.73
CA LEU A 250 -2.79 16.44 7.16
C LEU A 250 -3.55 16.45 5.82
N ASP A 251 -4.47 17.40 5.62
CA ASP A 251 -5.17 17.56 4.35
C ASP A 251 -4.37 18.39 3.31
N SER A 252 -3.17 18.85 3.65
CA SER A 252 -2.44 19.82 2.81
C SER A 252 -0.97 19.47 2.54
N TYR A 253 -0.16 19.27 3.56
CA TYR A 253 1.30 19.16 3.42
C TYR A 253 1.97 18.18 4.39
N LEU A 254 1.21 17.56 5.29
CA LEU A 254 1.67 16.44 6.11
C LEU A 254 0.99 15.15 5.63
N VAL A 255 1.70 14.04 5.76
CA VAL A 255 1.17 12.70 5.52
C VAL A 255 0.99 12.00 6.86
N GLY A 256 -0.21 11.46 7.11
CA GLY A 256 -0.46 10.61 8.25
C GLY A 256 -0.11 9.16 7.95
N HIS A 257 0.52 8.47 8.90
CA HIS A 257 0.82 7.04 8.85
C HIS A 257 -0.01 6.32 9.90
N LEU A 258 -1.03 5.59 9.45
CA LEU A 258 -1.97 4.89 10.33
C LEU A 258 -1.45 3.49 10.68
N PHE A 259 -1.54 3.15 11.96
CA PHE A 259 -1.23 1.84 12.50
C PHE A 259 -2.42 1.29 13.28
N LYS A 260 -2.47 -0.04 13.45
CA LYS A 260 -3.49 -0.73 14.24
C LYS A 260 -2.85 -1.77 15.15
N CYS A 261 -3.16 -1.70 16.44
CA CYS A 261 -2.72 -2.72 17.39
C CYS A 261 -3.31 -4.09 16.99
N ILE A 262 -2.44 -5.07 16.84
CA ILE A 262 -2.82 -6.44 16.46
C ILE A 262 -3.53 -7.23 17.58
N HIS A 263 -3.48 -6.74 18.82
CA HIS A 263 -4.08 -7.40 19.98
C HIS A 263 -5.48 -6.85 20.30
N CYS A 264 -5.63 -5.52 20.35
CA CYS A 264 -6.88 -4.88 20.75
C CYS A 264 -7.59 -4.09 19.64
N GLY A 265 -6.96 -3.95 18.47
CA GLY A 265 -7.52 -3.22 17.33
C GLY A 265 -7.50 -1.69 17.47
N LYS A 266 -6.93 -1.13 18.53
CA LYS A 266 -6.78 0.33 18.70
C LYS A 266 -5.86 0.90 17.62
N HIS A 267 -6.27 2.01 17.02
CA HIS A 267 -5.45 2.72 16.03
C HIS A 267 -4.41 3.61 16.70
N ARG A 268 -3.27 3.77 16.02
CA ARG A 268 -2.20 4.71 16.35
C ARG A 268 -1.84 5.53 15.11
N LEU A 269 -1.38 6.76 15.28
CA LEU A 269 -1.02 7.65 14.18
C LEU A 269 0.34 8.29 14.44
N THR A 270 1.14 8.43 13.39
CA THR A 270 2.27 9.37 13.36
C THR A 270 2.25 10.12 12.04
N THR A 271 3.06 11.16 11.89
CA THR A 271 3.06 11.99 10.68
C THR A 271 4.47 12.20 10.16
N ASP A 272 4.58 12.37 8.85
CA ASP A 272 5.82 12.75 8.15
C ASP A 272 5.56 13.90 7.17
N LEU A 273 6.65 14.53 6.74
CA LEU A 273 6.64 15.42 5.58
C LEU A 273 6.75 14.57 4.30
N PRO A 274 5.96 14.87 3.25
CA PRO A 274 5.98 14.15 1.98
C PRO A 274 7.29 14.33 1.20
#